data_AF-A0A350FXY6-F1
#
_entry.id   AF-A0A350FXY6-F1
#
_cell.length_a   1.000
_cell.length_b   1.000
_cell.length_c   1.000
_cell.angle_alpha   90.00
_cell.angle_beta   90.00
_cell.angle_gamma   90.00
#
_symmetry.space_group_name_H-M   'P 1'
#
loop_
_entity.id
_entity.type
_entity.pdbx_description
1 polymer ?
#
loop_
_entity_poly.entity_id
_entity_poly.type
_entity_poly.pdbx_seq_one_letter_code
_entity_poly.pdbx_strand_id
1 'polypeptide(L)'
;MIENRDWIFDGIGAALIILFATWIVPLLSRSLRLKRDGRKIYNWLESNTLELPGESHKSLSEISIGTRLPEERIQEACLQNNKIFQSVEKPKSYSIWRAETQSVYEKRGVSLIG
;
A
#
# COMPACT_ATOMS: atom_id res chain seq x y z
N MET A 1 37.06 6.05 41.68
CA MET A 1 36.11 5.02 41.17
C MET A 1 34.99 5.70 40.37
N ILE A 2 35.28 6.22 39.16
CA ILE A 2 34.24 6.77 38.26
C ILE A 2 34.41 6.29 36.80
N GLU A 3 35.52 5.62 36.43
CA GLU A 3 35.76 5.16 35.05
C GLU A 3 34.87 3.99 34.57
N ASN A 4 34.11 3.33 35.45
CA ASN A 4 33.32 2.14 35.08
C ASN A 4 31.83 2.41 34.77
N ARG A 5 31.36 3.67 34.77
CA ARG A 5 29.94 3.97 34.46
C ARG A 5 29.68 4.15 32.96
N ASP A 6 30.64 4.65 32.21
CA ASP A 6 30.40 5.10 30.83
C ASP A 6 30.10 3.93 29.88
N TRP A 7 30.81 2.80 30.00
CA TRP A 7 30.56 1.61 29.15
C TRP A 7 29.19 0.95 29.40
N ILE A 8 28.65 1.07 30.62
CA ILE A 8 27.33 0.52 30.98
C ILE A 8 26.23 1.36 30.33
N PHE A 9 26.36 2.69 30.33
CA PHE A 9 25.41 3.59 29.68
C PHE A 9 25.49 3.48 28.15
N ASP A 10 26.68 3.33 27.57
CA ASP A 10 26.86 3.07 26.14
C ASP A 10 26.24 1.73 25.72
N GLY A 11 26.40 0.68 26.52
CA GLY A 11 25.82 -0.64 26.26
C GLY A 11 24.29 -0.68 26.38
N ILE A 12 23.72 -0.02 27.41
CA ILE A 12 22.26 0.06 27.61
C ILE A 12 21.61 0.93 26.52
N GLY A 13 22.25 2.03 26.13
CA GLY A 13 21.78 2.89 25.04
C GLY A 13 21.71 2.14 23.71
N ALA A 14 22.75 1.39 23.36
CA ALA A 14 22.77 0.59 22.14
C ALA A 14 21.71 -0.53 22.15
N ALA A 15 21.53 -1.23 23.28
CA ALA A 15 20.53 -2.29 23.41
C ALA A 15 19.09 -1.77 23.25
N LEU A 16 18.78 -0.59 23.82
CA LEU A 16 17.48 0.05 23.65
C LEU A 16 17.23 0.45 22.19
N ILE A 17 18.23 1.00 21.49
CA ILE A 17 18.10 1.35 20.07
C ILE A 17 17.84 0.10 19.23
N ILE A 18 18.54 -1.01 19.48
CA ILE A 18 18.33 -2.27 18.77
C ILE A 18 16.90 -2.78 19.02
N LEU A 19 16.45 -2.79 20.28
CA LEU A 19 15.07 -3.17 20.64
C LEU A 19 14.04 -2.32 19.89
N PHE A 20 14.18 -1.00 19.91
CA PHE A 20 13.29 -0.10 19.19
C PHE A 20 13.33 -0.32 17.67
N ALA A 21 14.52 -0.51 17.10
CA ALA A 21 14.68 -0.79 15.68
C ALA A 21 14.01 -2.12 15.29
N THR A 22 14.02 -3.13 16.17
CA THR A 22 13.41 -4.43 15.87
C THR A 22 11.89 -4.32 15.65
N TRP A 23 11.22 -3.36 16.30
CA TRP A 23 9.79 -3.10 16.13
C TRP A 23 9.49 -2.11 14.99
N ILE A 24 10.31 -1.07 14.84
CA ILE A 24 10.08 0.02 13.89
C ILE A 24 10.46 -0.38 12.46
N VAL A 25 11.57 -1.09 12.28
CA VAL A 25 12.08 -1.52 10.96
C VAL A 25 11.07 -2.38 10.19
N PRO A 26 10.43 -3.42 10.74
CA PRO A 26 9.44 -4.20 9.99
C PRO A 26 8.23 -3.36 9.58
N LEU A 27 7.74 -2.46 10.44
CA LEU A 27 6.63 -1.55 10.12
C LEU A 27 6.98 -0.60 8.97
N LEU A 28 8.15 0.03 9.01
CA LEU A 28 8.64 0.87 7.93
C LEU A 28 8.87 0.08 6.64
N SER A 29 9.43 -1.13 6.74
CA SER A 29 9.69 -1.97 5.57
C SER A 29 8.39 -2.36 4.86
N ARG A 30 7.33 -2.66 5.62
CA ARG A 30 5.99 -2.95 5.07
C ARG A 30 5.41 -1.71 4.40
N SER A 31 5.46 -0.55 5.05
CA SER A 31 4.94 0.71 4.48
C SER A 31 5.68 1.10 3.20
N LEU A 32 7.01 1.01 3.18
CA LEU A 32 7.82 1.31 2.00
C LEU A 32 7.53 0.33 0.85
N ARG A 33 7.37 -0.95 1.17
CA ARG A 33 7.00 -1.98 0.19
C ARG A 33 5.64 -1.69 -0.43
N LEU A 34 4.63 -1.39 0.37
CA LEU A 34 3.28 -1.07 -0.11
C LEU A 34 3.25 0.22 -0.94
N LYS A 35 4.03 1.25 -0.56
CA LYS A 35 4.20 2.45 -1.39
C LYS A 35 4.83 2.15 -2.74
N ARG A 36 5.88 1.30 -2.76
CA ARG A 36 6.56 0.90 -4.00
C ARG A 36 5.65 0.06 -4.90
N ASP A 37 4.94 -0.91 -4.33
CA ASP A 37 3.99 -1.74 -5.07
C ASP A 37 2.84 -0.89 -5.60
N GLY A 38 2.27 -0.02 -4.77
CA GLY A 38 1.21 0.91 -5.17
C GLY A 38 1.63 1.83 -6.32
N ARG A 39 2.89 2.31 -6.33
CA ARG A 39 3.42 3.09 -7.45
C ARG A 39 3.59 2.25 -8.71
N LYS A 40 4.06 1.00 -8.58
CA LYS A 40 4.19 0.07 -9.71
C LYS A 40 2.83 -0.24 -10.35
N ILE A 41 1.82 -0.49 -9.51
CA ILE A 41 0.45 -0.74 -9.95
C ILE A 41 -0.14 0.50 -10.60
N TYR A 42 0.03 1.69 -9.99
CA TYR A 42 -0.43 2.95 -10.56
C TYR A 42 0.15 3.19 -11.96
N ASN A 43 1.47 3.09 -12.12
CA ASN A 43 2.12 3.30 -13.41
C ASN A 43 1.64 2.28 -14.46
N TRP A 44 1.43 1.02 -14.05
CA TRP A 44 0.90 0.00 -14.94
C TRP A 44 -0.53 0.31 -15.36
N LEU A 45 -1.40 0.67 -14.43
CA LEU A 45 -2.78 1.09 -14.73
C LEU A 45 -2.80 2.30 -15.64
N GLU A 46 -2.00 3.33 -15.37
CA GLU A 46 -1.87 4.53 -16.21
C GLU A 46 -1.49 4.20 -17.66
N SER A 47 -0.69 3.15 -17.87
CA SER A 47 -0.29 2.73 -19.21
C SER A 47 -1.26 1.74 -19.89
N ASN A 48 -2.16 1.12 -19.13
CA ASN A 48 -3.02 0.02 -19.61
C ASN A 48 -4.53 0.31 -19.44
N THR A 49 -4.90 1.48 -18.93
CA THR A 49 -6.28 1.93 -18.81
C THR A 49 -6.50 3.11 -19.75
N LEU A 50 -7.60 3.08 -20.48
CA LEU A 50 -8.03 4.22 -21.30
C LEU A 50 -8.86 5.15 -20.43
N GLU A 51 -8.79 6.46 -20.70
CA GLU A 51 -9.58 7.51 -20.02
C GLU A 51 -11.07 7.49 -20.42
N LEU A 52 -11.62 6.30 -20.70
CA LEU A 52 -12.98 6.11 -21.18
C LEU A 52 -13.84 5.51 -20.07
N PRO A 53 -15.09 5.99 -19.89
CA PRO A 53 -16.04 5.37 -18.97
C PRO A 53 -16.27 3.90 -19.37
N GLY A 54 -16.04 2.97 -18.44
CA GLY A 54 -16.26 1.53 -18.64
C GLY A 54 -15.02 0.69 -19.04
N GLU A 55 -14.02 1.28 -19.69
CA GLU A 55 -12.76 0.60 -20.08
C GLU A 55 -11.59 0.92 -19.14
N SER A 56 -11.80 1.81 -18.19
CA SER A 56 -10.78 2.31 -17.27
C SER A 56 -10.40 1.33 -16.16
N HIS A 57 -11.16 0.24 -15.95
CA HIS A 57 -10.95 -0.70 -14.84
C HIS A 57 -10.32 -2.00 -15.32
N LYS A 58 -9.29 -2.46 -14.60
CA LYS A 58 -8.63 -3.75 -14.81
C LYS A 58 -8.86 -4.67 -13.64
N SER A 59 -9.07 -5.94 -13.93
CA SER A 59 -9.25 -6.97 -12.92
C SER A 59 -7.95 -7.21 -12.14
N LEU A 60 -8.09 -7.69 -10.90
CA LEU A 60 -6.96 -8.06 -10.03
C LEU A 60 -5.99 -9.04 -10.71
N SER A 61 -6.53 -9.98 -11.50
CA SER A 61 -5.75 -10.98 -12.24
C SER A 61 -4.96 -10.35 -13.40
N GLU A 62 -5.54 -9.43 -14.16
CA GLU A 62 -4.82 -8.68 -15.20
C GLU A 62 -3.67 -7.86 -14.61
N ILE A 63 -3.92 -7.17 -13.48
CA ILE A 63 -2.89 -6.39 -12.78
C ILE A 63 -1.79 -7.33 -12.24
N SER A 64 -2.16 -8.50 -11.71
CA SER A 64 -1.22 -9.53 -11.24
C SER A 64 -0.28 -9.98 -12.34
N ILE A 65 -0.82 -10.31 -13.52
CA ILE A 65 -0.04 -10.71 -14.69
C ILE A 65 0.88 -9.57 -15.14
N GLY A 66 0.34 -8.35 -15.27
CA GLY A 66 1.07 -7.20 -15.78
C GLY A 66 2.17 -6.68 -14.84
N THR A 67 1.94 -6.74 -13.53
CA THR A 67 2.89 -6.26 -12.52
C THR A 67 3.76 -7.37 -11.93
N ARG A 68 3.46 -8.64 -12.18
CA ARG A 68 4.08 -9.82 -11.56
C ARG A 68 4.05 -9.76 -10.03
N LEU A 69 2.95 -9.24 -9.47
CA LEU A 69 2.70 -9.17 -8.04
C LEU A 69 1.56 -10.11 -7.68
N PRO A 70 1.60 -10.80 -6.53
CA PRO A 70 0.50 -11.62 -6.10
C PRO A 70 -0.74 -10.75 -5.78
N GLU A 71 -1.91 -11.32 -6.02
CA GLU A 71 -3.21 -10.64 -5.89
C GLU A 71 -3.43 -10.03 -4.50
N GLU A 72 -3.06 -10.73 -3.43
CA GLU A 72 -3.16 -10.23 -2.05
C GLU A 72 -2.35 -8.94 -1.84
N ARG A 73 -1.13 -8.86 -2.39
CA ARG A 73 -0.29 -7.66 -2.30
C ARG A 73 -0.85 -6.52 -3.12
N ILE A 74 -1.46 -6.82 -4.25
CA ILE A 74 -2.13 -5.81 -5.08
C ILE A 74 -3.30 -5.23 -4.31
N GLN A 75 -4.14 -6.07 -3.71
CA GLN A 75 -5.27 -5.63 -2.92
C GLN A 75 -4.83 -4.73 -1.74
N GLU A 76 -3.81 -5.15 -0.98
CA GLU A 76 -3.27 -4.35 0.13
C GLU A 76 -2.69 -3.01 -0.35
N ALA A 77 -1.91 -3.02 -1.44
CA ALA A 77 -1.31 -1.82 -2.00
C ALA A 77 -2.36 -0.86 -2.59
N CYS A 78 -3.40 -1.37 -3.24
CA CYS A 78 -4.51 -0.58 -3.78
C CYS A 78 -5.32 0.08 -2.66
N LEU A 79 -5.61 -0.63 -1.57
CA LEU A 79 -6.33 -0.08 -0.41
C LEU A 79 -5.56 1.05 0.28
N GLN A 80 -4.23 1.00 0.27
CA GLN A 80 -3.38 2.03 0.88
C GLN A 80 -3.04 3.17 -0.07
N ASN A 81 -3.18 2.98 -1.39
CA ASN A 81 -2.86 4.00 -2.38
C ASN A 81 -4.06 4.90 -2.70
N ASN A 82 -3.95 6.18 -2.35
CA ASN A 82 -5.02 7.14 -2.56
C ASN A 82 -5.30 7.50 -4.02
N LYS A 83 -4.50 7.04 -4.97
CA LYS A 83 -4.70 7.30 -6.41
C LYS A 83 -5.32 6.15 -7.18
N ILE A 84 -5.49 4.99 -6.54
CA ILE A 84 -6.11 3.82 -7.15
C ILE A 84 -7.50 3.67 -6.55
N PHE A 85 -8.49 3.43 -7.41
CA PHE A 85 -9.89 3.29 -7.04
C PHE A 85 -10.37 1.90 -7.39
N GLN A 86 -11.25 1.36 -6.55
CA GLN A 86 -11.92 0.09 -6.82
C GLN A 86 -13.25 0.38 -7.52
N SER A 87 -13.58 -0.42 -8.53
CA SER A 87 -14.89 -0.33 -9.19
C SER A 87 -16.00 -0.75 -8.21
N VAL A 88 -17.09 0.00 -8.18
CA VAL A 88 -18.31 -0.38 -7.44
C VAL A 88 -19.10 -1.45 -8.20
N GLU A 89 -19.13 -1.37 -9.54
CA GLU A 89 -19.86 -2.32 -10.39
C GLU A 89 -19.14 -3.66 -10.54
N LYS A 90 -17.81 -3.64 -10.60
CA LYS A 90 -16.98 -4.84 -10.82
C LYS A 90 -16.08 -5.10 -9.61
N PRO A 91 -16.50 -5.94 -8.65
CA PRO A 91 -15.67 -6.27 -7.49
C PRO A 91 -14.31 -6.81 -7.94
N LYS A 92 -13.26 -6.47 -7.18
CA LYS A 92 -11.85 -6.79 -7.48
C LYS A 92 -11.31 -6.18 -8.80
N SER A 93 -11.93 -5.12 -9.31
CA SER A 93 -11.37 -4.34 -10.42
C SER A 93 -10.91 -2.98 -9.95
N TYR A 94 -9.78 -2.51 -10.49
CA TYR A 94 -9.13 -1.26 -10.08
C TYR A 94 -8.81 -0.37 -11.28
N SER A 95 -8.84 0.94 -11.05
CA SER A 95 -8.54 1.97 -12.04
C SER A 95 -7.85 3.17 -11.39
N ILE A 96 -7.26 4.02 -12.22
CA ILE A 96 -6.84 5.38 -11.81
C ILE A 96 -7.95 6.42 -12.05
N TRP A 97 -8.96 6.06 -12.83
CA TRP A 97 -10.07 6.91 -13.22
C TRP A 97 -11.25 6.79 -12.27
N ARG A 98 -11.74 7.93 -11.82
CA ARG A 98 -12.87 8.04 -10.89
C ARG A 98 -14.11 8.43 -11.68
N ALA A 99 -15.07 7.52 -11.82
CA ALA A 99 -16.32 7.80 -12.52
C ALA A 99 -17.21 8.81 -11.78
N GLU A 100 -17.20 8.80 -10.43
CA GLU A 100 -17.93 9.73 -9.57
C GLU A 100 -17.25 9.88 -8.19
N THR A 101 -17.65 10.89 -7.40
CA THR A 101 -17.07 11.26 -6.11
C THR A 101 -17.31 10.19 -5.03
N GLN A 102 -16.68 9.03 -5.16
CA GLN A 102 -16.75 7.99 -4.14
C GLN A 102 -16.16 8.50 -2.83
N SER A 103 -16.92 8.31 -1.76
CA SER A 103 -16.46 8.64 -0.41
C SER A 103 -15.23 7.78 -0.07
N VAL A 104 -14.41 8.24 0.87
CA VAL A 104 -13.23 7.48 1.35
C VAL A 104 -13.63 6.09 1.91
N TYR A 105 -14.90 5.93 2.31
CA TYR A 105 -15.47 4.69 2.84
C TYR A 105 -15.79 3.68 1.74
N GLU A 106 -16.38 4.11 0.62
CA GLU A 106 -16.63 3.24 -0.55
C GLU A 106 -15.33 2.75 -1.18
N LYS A 107 -14.28 3.57 -1.12
CA LYS A 107 -12.93 3.23 -1.62
C LYS A 107 -12.33 1.98 -0.97
N ARG A 108 -12.81 1.60 0.22
CA ARG A 108 -12.35 0.41 0.96
C ARG A 108 -13.29 -0.79 0.83
N GLY A 109 -14.25 -0.75 -0.08
CA GLY A 109 -15.26 -1.80 -0.25
C GLY A 109 -16.34 -1.78 0.82
N VAL A 110 -16.46 -0.69 1.59
CA VAL A 110 -17.55 -0.49 2.55
C VAL A 110 -18.60 0.37 1.87
N SER A 111 -19.61 -0.28 1.28
CA SER A 111 -20.83 0.40 0.84
C SER A 111 -21.58 0.85 2.10
N LEU A 112 -21.66 2.16 2.31
CA LEU A 112 -22.61 2.72 3.28
C LEU A 112 -23.98 2.68 2.59
N ILE A 113 -24.69 1.57 2.82
CA ILE A 113 -26.11 1.44 2.47
C ILE A 113 -26.85 2.54 3.23
N GLY A 114 -27.41 3.50 2.49
CA GLY A 114 -28.30 4.56 2.97
C GLY A 114 -29.41 4.76 1.95
#